data_AF-A0A934HPN8-F1
#
_entry.id   AF-A0A934HPN8-F1
#
_cell.length_a   1.000
_cell.length_b   1.000
_cell.length_c   1.000
_cell.angle_alpha   90.00
_cell.angle_beta   90.00
_cell.angle_gamma   90.00
#
_symmetry.space_group_name_H-M   'P 1'
#
loop_
_entity.id
_entity.type
_entity.pdbx_description
1 polymer ?
#
loop_
_entity_poly.entity_id
_entity_poly.type
_entity_poly.pdbx_seq_one_letter_code
_entity_poly.pdbx_strand_id
1 'polypeptide(L)'
;MDSPAQLIAAYEKKTRTVKEFMNKAVGLTGEYRKEQEEMIEEIRDGLAHRDGLRKKDFDSLMEGIVGRRQETEKGIQDALEALWKDEKEIIKALSNVLTTGKTVGIETLKKERLPLLHKKEEGVARLLMRLHLEQAELSIALKQLLSKGENAGIKDLKTFVKAIDVRRKERDDGMDGIFEKWGRVRLDVIAKWHGVFGAYERTETGQGTGF
;
A
#
# COMPACT_ATOMS: atom_id res chain seq x y z
N MET A 1 -32.99 0.21 14.41
CA MET A 1 -32.14 -0.81 13.76
C MET A 1 -31.77 -0.27 12.41
N ASP A 2 -30.49 -0.37 12.04
CA ASP A 2 -30.09 -0.02 10.70
C ASP A 2 -30.57 -1.10 9.72
N SER A 3 -31.24 -0.70 8.65
CA SER A 3 -31.69 -1.60 7.58
C SER A 3 -30.50 -2.36 6.98
N PRO A 4 -30.69 -3.61 6.49
CA PRO A 4 -29.66 -4.32 5.72
C PRO A 4 -29.03 -3.46 4.60
N ALA A 5 -29.82 -2.57 4.00
CA ALA A 5 -29.34 -1.61 3.01
C ALA A 5 -28.36 -0.57 3.59
N GLN A 6 -28.57 -0.13 4.83
CA GLN A 6 -27.68 0.81 5.53
C GLN A 6 -26.35 0.16 5.92
N LEU A 7 -26.34 -1.12 6.29
CA LEU A 7 -25.11 -1.86 6.58
C LEU A 7 -24.24 -2.05 5.33
N ILE A 8 -24.86 -2.43 4.20
CA ILE A 8 -24.16 -2.52 2.90
C ILE A 8 -23.60 -1.15 2.51
N ALA A 9 -24.42 -0.09 2.58
CA ALA A 9 -23.99 1.26 2.24
C ALA A 9 -22.82 1.75 3.12
N ALA A 10 -22.81 1.42 4.41
CA ALA A 10 -21.71 1.75 5.32
C ALA A 10 -20.41 1.01 4.95
N TYR A 11 -20.50 -0.28 4.60
CA TYR A 11 -19.35 -1.06 4.15
C TYR A 11 -18.81 -0.55 2.81
N GLU A 12 -19.68 -0.32 1.82
CA GLU A 12 -19.31 0.24 0.52
C GLU A 12 -18.66 1.61 0.66
N LYS A 13 -19.18 2.47 1.54
CA LYS A 13 -18.59 3.78 1.84
C LYS A 13 -17.17 3.62 2.40
N LYS A 14 -16.96 2.71 3.36
CA LYS A 14 -15.63 2.42 3.92
C LYS A 14 -14.67 1.94 2.83
N THR A 15 -15.07 0.94 2.03
CA THR A 15 -14.25 0.40 0.94
C THR A 15 -13.91 1.49 -0.08
N ARG A 16 -14.87 2.34 -0.43
CA ARG A 16 -14.62 3.49 -1.32
C ARG A 16 -13.56 4.43 -0.75
N THR A 17 -13.68 4.79 0.53
CA THR A 17 -12.70 5.64 1.21
C THR A 17 -11.30 5.02 1.23
N VAL A 18 -11.18 3.73 1.55
CA VAL A 18 -9.87 3.02 1.52
C VAL A 18 -9.29 3.03 0.12
N LYS A 19 -10.09 2.73 -0.90
CA LYS A 19 -9.69 2.78 -2.30
C LYS A 19 -9.22 4.18 -2.73
N GLU A 20 -9.95 5.22 -2.34
CA GLU A 20 -9.55 6.61 -2.62
C GLU A 20 -8.21 6.96 -1.96
N PHE A 21 -7.98 6.57 -0.71
CA PHE A 21 -6.70 6.79 -0.04
C PHE A 21 -5.55 6.03 -0.73
N MET A 22 -5.75 4.75 -1.08
CA MET A 22 -4.75 3.96 -1.78
C MET A 22 -4.42 4.55 -3.17
N ASN A 23 -5.44 4.97 -3.91
CA ASN A 23 -5.25 5.62 -5.21
C ASN A 23 -4.52 6.96 -5.09
N LYS A 24 -4.83 7.77 -4.06
CA LYS A 24 -4.09 9.01 -3.78
C LYS A 24 -2.64 8.72 -3.43
N ALA A 25 -2.36 7.68 -2.63
CA ALA A 25 -0.99 7.28 -2.32
C ALA A 25 -0.22 6.88 -3.58
N VAL A 26 -0.83 6.08 -4.47
CA VAL A 26 -0.24 5.76 -5.79
C VAL A 26 -0.01 7.02 -6.62
N GLY A 27 -0.98 7.95 -6.65
CA GLY A 27 -0.84 9.23 -7.36
C GLY A 27 0.37 10.04 -6.89
N LEU A 28 0.52 10.20 -5.56
CA LEU A 28 1.67 10.88 -4.96
C LEU A 28 3.00 10.20 -5.35
N THR A 29 3.05 8.86 -5.36
CA THR A 29 4.27 8.15 -5.81
C THR A 29 4.59 8.44 -7.28
N GLY A 30 3.60 8.70 -8.12
CA GLY A 30 3.80 9.13 -9.51
C GLY A 30 4.39 10.55 -9.65
N GLU A 31 4.01 11.47 -8.76
CA GLU A 31 4.58 12.82 -8.73
C GLU A 31 6.06 12.80 -8.31
N TYR A 32 6.39 12.07 -7.25
CA TYR A 32 7.79 11.84 -6.84
C TYR A 32 8.61 11.22 -7.95
N ARG A 33 8.04 10.24 -8.67
CA ARG A 33 8.71 9.60 -9.80
C ARG A 33 9.10 10.62 -10.87
N LYS A 34 8.18 11.51 -11.24
CA LYS A 34 8.43 12.53 -12.26
C LYS A 34 9.52 13.50 -11.83
N GLU A 35 9.46 14.01 -10.59
CA GLU A 35 10.50 14.89 -10.04
C GLU A 35 11.88 14.21 -10.06
N GLN A 36 11.94 12.93 -9.71
CA GLN A 36 13.18 12.15 -9.73
C GLN A 36 13.71 11.95 -11.14
N GLU A 37 12.85 11.66 -12.12
CA GLU A 37 13.24 11.51 -13.52
C GLU A 37 13.84 12.80 -14.07
N GLU A 38 13.25 13.96 -13.75
CA GLU A 38 13.78 15.27 -14.11
C GLU A 38 15.18 15.49 -13.48
N MET A 39 15.35 15.21 -12.18
CA MET A 39 16.65 15.32 -11.51
C MET A 39 17.71 14.34 -12.07
N ILE A 40 17.30 13.12 -12.45
CA ILE A 40 18.20 12.12 -13.02
C ILE A 40 18.71 12.59 -14.39
N GLU A 41 17.85 13.10 -15.26
CA GLU A 41 18.24 13.63 -16.56
C GLU A 41 19.17 14.85 -16.40
N GLU A 42 18.88 15.77 -15.47
CA GLU A 42 19.76 16.92 -15.20
C GLU A 42 21.18 16.49 -14.76
N ILE A 43 21.28 15.52 -13.84
CA ILE A 43 22.58 14.97 -13.43
C ILE A 43 23.28 14.28 -14.61
N ARG A 44 22.51 13.51 -15.40
CA ARG A 44 23.03 12.77 -16.56
C ARG A 44 23.63 13.71 -17.60
N ASP A 45 22.95 14.81 -17.91
CA ASP A 45 23.42 15.83 -18.84
C ASP A 45 24.65 16.56 -18.29
N GLY A 46 24.65 16.92 -17.00
CA GLY A 46 25.83 17.50 -16.35
C GLY A 46 27.06 16.60 -16.41
N LEU A 47 26.89 15.27 -16.30
CA LEU A 47 27.97 14.29 -16.42
C LEU A 47 28.45 14.09 -17.87
N ALA A 48 27.57 14.24 -18.86
CA ALA A 48 27.91 14.08 -20.27
C ALA A 48 28.93 15.12 -20.76
N HIS A 49 28.95 16.32 -20.15
CA HIS A 49 29.85 17.40 -20.49
C HIS A 49 31.29 17.23 -19.96
N ARG A 50 31.59 16.23 -19.11
CA ARG A 50 32.88 16.08 -18.38
C ARG A 50 33.62 14.74 -18.57
N ASP A 51 33.78 14.31 -19.82
CA ASP A 51 34.46 13.07 -20.27
C ASP A 51 33.70 11.75 -19.98
N GLY A 52 33.48 10.99 -21.06
CA GLY A 52 32.40 10.00 -21.23
C GLY A 52 32.41 8.72 -20.38
N LEU A 53 33.39 8.50 -19.49
CA LEU A 53 33.38 7.32 -18.61
C LEU A 53 32.38 7.45 -17.44
N ARG A 54 32.01 8.67 -17.06
CA ARG A 54 31.13 8.91 -15.90
C ARG A 54 29.66 8.67 -16.19
N LYS A 55 29.23 8.92 -17.43
CA LYS A 55 27.84 8.74 -17.86
C LYS A 55 27.42 7.27 -17.87
N LYS A 56 28.27 6.38 -18.40
CA LYS A 56 27.95 4.94 -18.46
C LYS A 56 27.79 4.32 -17.08
N ASP A 57 28.68 4.67 -16.15
CA ASP A 57 28.59 4.18 -14.76
C ASP A 57 27.35 4.75 -14.04
N PHE A 58 26.98 6.01 -14.30
CA PHE A 58 25.75 6.60 -13.79
C PHE A 58 24.51 5.90 -14.34
N ASP A 59 24.44 5.72 -15.67
CA ASP A 59 23.33 5.04 -16.34
C ASP A 59 23.16 3.62 -15.79
N SER A 60 24.24 2.86 -15.61
CA SER A 60 24.18 1.50 -15.05
C SER A 60 23.68 1.47 -13.59
N LEU A 61 24.09 2.43 -12.75
CA LEU A 61 23.59 2.52 -11.38
C LEU A 61 22.12 2.90 -11.33
N MET A 62 21.70 3.82 -12.21
CA MET A 62 20.33 4.29 -12.26
C MET A 62 19.39 3.25 -12.85
N GLU A 63 19.82 2.48 -13.86
CA GLU A 63 19.04 1.39 -14.44
C GLU A 63 18.62 0.38 -13.37
N GLY A 64 19.54 0.03 -12.44
CA GLY A 64 19.22 -0.86 -11.33
C GLY A 64 18.18 -0.28 -10.36
N ILE A 65 18.25 1.01 -10.05
CA ILE A 65 17.31 1.68 -9.13
C ILE A 65 15.94 1.84 -9.79
N VAL A 66 15.91 2.35 -11.02
CA VAL A 66 14.70 2.60 -11.80
C VAL A 66 13.98 1.29 -12.12
N GLY A 67 14.71 0.25 -12.52
CA GLY A 67 14.14 -1.06 -12.83
C GLY A 67 13.44 -1.69 -11.62
N ARG A 68 14.09 -1.69 -10.43
CA ARG A 68 13.48 -2.20 -9.20
C ARG A 68 12.26 -1.40 -8.76
N ARG A 69 12.29 -0.07 -8.93
CA ARG A 69 11.15 0.80 -8.65
C ARG A 69 9.97 0.45 -9.55
N GLN A 70 10.19 0.30 -10.86
CA GLN A 70 9.16 -0.10 -11.81
C GLN A 70 8.56 -1.46 -11.48
N GLU A 71 9.39 -2.43 -11.10
CA GLU A 71 8.92 -3.75 -10.65
C GLU A 71 8.04 -3.64 -9.39
N THR A 72 8.43 -2.82 -8.43
CA THR A 72 7.65 -2.57 -7.20
C THR A 72 6.33 -1.87 -7.50
N GLU A 73 6.34 -0.84 -8.34
CA GLU A 73 5.13 -0.11 -8.78
C GLU A 73 4.15 -1.06 -9.49
N LYS A 74 4.65 -1.92 -10.37
CA LYS A 74 3.83 -2.95 -11.02
C LYS A 74 3.25 -3.93 -10.01
N GLY A 75 4.07 -4.42 -9.07
CA GLY A 75 3.60 -5.31 -8.00
C GLY A 75 2.50 -4.68 -7.14
N ILE A 76 2.57 -3.37 -6.88
CA ILE A 76 1.51 -2.63 -6.17
C ILE A 76 0.22 -2.58 -7.00
N GLN A 77 0.32 -2.30 -8.30
CA GLN A 77 -0.84 -2.28 -9.20
C GLN A 77 -1.53 -3.65 -9.25
N ASP A 78 -0.76 -4.72 -9.47
CA ASP A 78 -1.26 -6.09 -9.50
C ASP A 78 -1.94 -6.47 -8.16
N ALA A 79 -1.33 -6.09 -7.03
CA ALA A 79 -1.87 -6.37 -5.71
C ALA A 79 -3.16 -5.57 -5.42
N LEU A 80 -3.24 -4.32 -5.86
CA LEU A 80 -4.45 -3.50 -5.75
C LEU A 80 -5.59 -4.04 -6.60
N GLU A 81 -5.32 -4.46 -7.83
CA GLU A 81 -6.32 -5.08 -8.70
C GLU A 81 -6.89 -6.36 -8.08
N ALA A 82 -6.00 -7.22 -7.57
CA ALA A 82 -6.41 -8.44 -6.87
C ALA A 82 -7.23 -8.13 -5.61
N LEU A 83 -6.85 -7.09 -4.85
CA LEU A 83 -7.58 -6.66 -3.66
C LEU A 83 -9.00 -6.20 -4.01
N TRP A 84 -9.14 -5.30 -5.00
CA TRP A 84 -10.45 -4.78 -5.39
C TRP A 84 -11.37 -5.85 -5.99
N LYS A 85 -10.80 -6.86 -6.66
CA LYS A 85 -11.57 -8.02 -7.13
C LYS A 85 -12.16 -8.78 -5.95
N ASP A 86 -11.34 -9.10 -4.95
CA ASP A 86 -11.80 -9.80 -3.74
C ASP A 86 -12.83 -8.98 -2.94
N GLU A 87 -12.63 -7.66 -2.82
CA GLU A 87 -13.61 -6.78 -2.16
C GLU A 87 -14.98 -6.83 -2.84
N LYS A 88 -15.02 -6.78 -4.19
CA LYS A 88 -16.27 -6.89 -4.96
C LYS A 88 -16.96 -8.24 -4.71
N GLU A 89 -16.21 -9.32 -4.63
CA GLU A 89 -16.77 -10.66 -4.34
C GLU A 89 -17.38 -10.71 -2.94
N ILE A 90 -16.72 -10.11 -1.93
CA ILE A 90 -17.22 -10.03 -0.56
C ILE A 90 -18.50 -9.17 -0.49
N ILE A 91 -18.52 -8.00 -1.14
CA ILE A 91 -19.72 -7.14 -1.19
C ILE A 91 -20.90 -7.90 -1.82
N LYS A 92 -20.65 -8.62 -2.92
CA LYS A 92 -21.68 -9.43 -3.58
C LYS A 92 -22.21 -10.53 -2.67
N ALA A 93 -21.33 -11.23 -1.95
CA ALA A 93 -21.73 -12.27 -1.02
C ALA A 93 -22.53 -11.72 0.17
N LEU A 94 -22.10 -10.59 0.76
CA LEU A 94 -22.85 -9.91 1.82
C LEU A 94 -24.23 -9.44 1.34
N SER A 95 -24.31 -8.87 0.14
CA SER A 95 -25.58 -8.46 -0.46
C SER A 95 -26.54 -9.64 -0.65
N ASN A 96 -26.05 -10.78 -1.15
CA ASN A 96 -26.86 -11.98 -1.31
C ASN A 96 -27.41 -12.50 0.03
N VAL A 97 -26.57 -12.54 1.08
CA VAL A 97 -26.99 -12.96 2.42
C VAL A 97 -28.12 -12.06 2.94
N LEU A 98 -27.93 -10.75 2.83
CA LEU A 98 -28.84 -9.74 3.38
C LEU A 98 -30.16 -9.62 2.60
N THR A 99 -30.16 -9.89 1.29
CA THR A 99 -31.36 -9.80 0.44
C THR A 99 -32.16 -11.09 0.40
N THR A 100 -31.50 -12.25 0.46
CA THR A 100 -32.18 -13.56 0.37
C THR A 100 -32.43 -14.20 1.73
N GLY A 101 -31.86 -13.66 2.81
CA GLY A 101 -31.90 -14.26 4.15
C GLY A 101 -31.16 -15.58 4.27
N LYS A 102 -30.50 -16.05 3.19
CA LYS A 102 -29.75 -17.31 3.20
C LYS A 102 -28.40 -17.07 3.86
N THR A 103 -28.20 -17.66 5.02
CA THR A 103 -26.95 -17.59 5.80
C THR A 103 -25.86 -18.52 5.30
N VAL A 104 -26.13 -19.29 4.23
CA VAL A 104 -25.18 -20.22 3.61
C VAL A 104 -23.94 -19.45 3.14
N GLY A 105 -22.79 -19.73 3.76
CA GLY A 105 -21.50 -19.12 3.41
C GLY A 105 -21.09 -17.91 4.25
N ILE A 106 -21.90 -17.44 5.21
CA ILE A 106 -21.48 -16.39 6.16
C ILE A 106 -20.23 -16.80 6.93
N GLU A 107 -20.19 -18.04 7.42
CA GLU A 107 -19.05 -18.54 8.19
C GLU A 107 -17.78 -18.61 7.35
N THR A 108 -17.87 -19.05 6.09
CA THR A 108 -16.75 -19.02 5.14
C THR A 108 -16.29 -17.58 4.88
N LEU A 109 -17.22 -16.65 4.73
CA LEU A 109 -16.89 -15.23 4.51
C LEU A 109 -16.16 -14.64 5.73
N LYS A 110 -16.63 -14.97 6.94
CA LYS A 110 -16.08 -14.48 8.21
C LYS A 110 -14.73 -15.08 8.56
N LYS A 111 -14.56 -16.40 8.40
CA LYS A 111 -13.36 -17.14 8.82
C LYS A 111 -12.26 -17.17 7.79
N GLU A 112 -12.57 -17.09 6.50
CA GLU A 112 -11.59 -17.27 5.43
C GLU A 112 -11.41 -16.00 4.60
N ARG A 113 -12.50 -15.44 4.06
CA ARG A 113 -12.41 -14.35 3.08
C ARG A 113 -12.02 -13.02 3.70
N LEU A 114 -12.63 -12.63 4.82
CA LEU A 114 -12.30 -11.38 5.50
C LEU A 114 -10.85 -11.34 6.03
N PRO A 115 -10.33 -12.39 6.69
CA PRO A 115 -8.92 -12.42 7.09
C PRO A 115 -7.95 -12.38 5.90
N LEU A 116 -8.27 -13.08 4.81
CA LEU A 116 -7.45 -13.05 3.60
C LEU A 116 -7.44 -11.66 2.96
N LEU A 117 -8.60 -11.02 2.83
CA LEU A 117 -8.72 -9.66 2.32
C LEU A 117 -7.87 -8.70 3.17
N HIS A 118 -7.96 -8.82 4.49
CA HIS A 118 -7.15 -8.02 5.38
C HIS A 118 -5.64 -8.22 5.15
N LYS A 119 -5.19 -9.46 5.02
CA LYS A 119 -3.78 -9.76 4.74
C LYS A 119 -3.32 -9.13 3.41
N LYS A 120 -4.20 -9.10 2.40
CA LYS A 120 -3.94 -8.41 1.12
C LYS A 120 -3.84 -6.89 1.30
N GLU A 121 -4.77 -6.27 2.03
CA GLU A 121 -4.71 -4.83 2.34
C GLU A 121 -3.40 -4.47 3.06
N GLU A 122 -2.98 -5.28 4.03
CA GLU A 122 -1.71 -5.09 4.75
C GLU A 122 -0.52 -5.19 3.80
N GLY A 123 -0.51 -6.21 2.92
CA GLY A 123 0.54 -6.38 1.92
C GLY A 123 0.66 -5.17 1.00
N VAL A 124 -0.46 -4.63 0.52
CA VAL A 124 -0.49 -3.41 -0.30
C VAL A 124 0.05 -2.21 0.48
N ALA A 125 -0.38 -2.03 1.74
CA ALA A 125 0.10 -0.93 2.58
C ALA A 125 1.61 -1.01 2.84
N ARG A 126 2.15 -2.22 3.07
CA ARG A 126 3.59 -2.49 3.20
C ARG A 126 4.34 -2.06 1.94
N LEU A 127 3.87 -2.48 0.77
CA LEU A 127 4.51 -2.15 -0.51
C LEU A 127 4.49 -0.64 -0.78
N LEU A 128 3.35 0.02 -0.55
CA LEU A 128 3.23 1.47 -0.72
C LEU A 128 4.17 2.25 0.21
N MET A 129 4.25 1.84 1.48
CA MET A 129 5.15 2.48 2.44
C MET A 129 6.62 2.28 2.08
N ARG A 130 7.00 1.07 1.63
CA ARG A 130 8.34 0.79 1.14
C ARG A 130 8.70 1.68 -0.05
N LEU A 131 7.82 1.73 -1.06
CA LEU A 131 8.03 2.58 -2.24
C LEU A 131 8.18 4.05 -1.84
N HIS A 132 7.33 4.56 -0.95
CA HIS A 132 7.40 5.96 -0.53
C HIS A 132 8.73 6.30 0.17
N LEU A 133 9.22 5.42 1.05
CA LEU A 133 10.50 5.64 1.73
C LEU A 133 11.69 5.55 0.76
N GLU A 134 11.67 4.60 -0.17
CA GLU A 134 12.69 4.51 -1.22
C GLU A 134 12.71 5.76 -2.10
N GLN A 135 11.53 6.27 -2.46
CA GLN A 135 11.42 7.51 -3.21
C GLN A 135 11.96 8.71 -2.41
N ALA A 136 11.59 8.86 -1.13
CA ALA A 136 12.09 9.96 -0.31
C ALA A 136 13.63 9.95 -0.23
N GLU A 137 14.24 8.78 -0.06
CA GLU A 137 15.70 8.65 0.02
C GLU A 137 16.40 8.94 -1.29
N LEU A 138 15.85 8.43 -2.40
CA LEU A 138 16.36 8.73 -3.73
C LEU A 138 16.28 10.24 -3.99
N SER A 139 15.16 10.88 -3.67
CA SER A 139 15.01 12.33 -3.81
C SER A 139 16.03 13.12 -2.98
N ILE A 140 16.32 12.69 -1.75
CA ILE A 140 17.36 13.31 -0.91
C ILE A 140 18.74 13.15 -1.58
N ALA A 141 19.07 11.95 -2.05
CA ALA A 141 20.35 11.68 -2.70
C ALA A 141 20.53 12.49 -3.99
N LEU A 142 19.50 12.56 -4.84
CA LEU A 142 19.51 13.34 -6.08
C LEU A 142 19.68 14.84 -5.78
N LYS A 143 18.94 15.39 -4.81
CA LYS A 143 19.07 16.79 -4.38
C LYS A 143 20.48 17.11 -3.87
N GLN A 144 21.10 16.18 -3.15
CA GLN A 144 22.48 16.33 -2.68
C GLN A 144 23.53 16.22 -3.79
N LEU A 145 23.27 15.45 -4.84
CA LEU A 145 24.14 15.40 -6.02
C LEU A 145 24.02 16.69 -6.84
N LEU A 146 22.80 17.17 -7.06
CA LEU A 146 22.55 18.43 -7.76
C LEU A 146 23.17 19.62 -7.02
N SER A 147 23.10 19.66 -5.68
CA SER A 147 23.69 20.76 -4.91
C SER A 147 25.21 20.79 -4.95
N LYS A 148 25.87 19.65 -5.18
CA LYS A 148 27.31 19.58 -5.47
C LYS A 148 27.64 20.01 -6.90
N GLY A 149 26.64 19.98 -7.78
CA GLY A 149 26.74 20.32 -9.19
C GLY A 149 27.93 19.63 -9.85
N GLU A 150 28.80 20.45 -10.42
CA GLU A 150 30.01 20.03 -11.12
C GLU A 150 31.05 19.27 -10.27
N ASN A 151 30.99 19.39 -8.94
CA ASN A 151 31.90 18.72 -8.02
C ASN A 151 31.41 17.31 -7.61
N ALA A 152 30.22 16.89 -8.05
CA ALA A 152 29.72 15.56 -7.77
C ALA A 152 30.59 14.50 -8.47
N GLY A 153 31.34 13.74 -7.68
CA GLY A 153 32.14 12.64 -8.17
C GLY A 153 31.35 11.35 -8.29
N ILE A 154 31.81 10.43 -9.14
CA ILE A 154 31.26 9.06 -9.20
C ILE A 154 31.32 8.33 -7.85
N LYS A 155 32.29 8.70 -7.01
CA LYS A 155 32.42 8.19 -5.64
C LYS A 155 31.27 8.66 -4.74
N ASP A 156 30.79 9.89 -4.91
CA ASP A 156 29.62 10.41 -4.20
C ASP A 156 28.38 9.60 -4.60
N LEU A 157 28.18 9.41 -5.90
CA LEU A 157 27.08 8.61 -6.43
C LEU A 157 27.10 7.17 -5.89
N LYS A 158 28.25 6.47 -5.98
CA LYS A 158 28.40 5.10 -5.45
C LYS A 158 28.16 5.03 -3.93
N THR A 159 28.57 6.06 -3.19
CA THR A 159 28.31 6.17 -1.74
C THR A 159 26.80 6.28 -1.47
N PHE A 160 26.09 7.11 -2.24
CA PHE A 160 24.65 7.28 -2.07
C PHE A 160 23.86 6.03 -2.41
N VAL A 161 24.17 5.37 -3.53
CA VAL A 161 23.49 4.12 -3.91
C VAL A 161 23.68 3.06 -2.82
N LYS A 162 24.90 2.91 -2.29
CA LYS A 162 25.16 2.00 -1.17
C LYS A 162 24.39 2.39 0.09
N ALA A 163 24.30 3.67 0.40
CA ALA A 163 23.55 4.15 1.56
C ALA A 163 22.05 3.86 1.44
N ILE A 164 21.47 3.98 0.23
CA ILE A 164 20.09 3.60 -0.05
C ILE A 164 19.91 2.08 0.14
N ASP A 165 20.82 1.26 -0.39
CA ASP A 165 20.74 -0.20 -0.24
C ASP A 165 20.85 -0.67 1.22
N VAL A 166 21.71 -0.02 2.03
CA VAL A 166 21.85 -0.34 3.47
C VAL A 166 20.56 0.01 4.22
N ARG A 167 20.07 1.25 4.07
CA ARG A 167 18.84 1.69 4.75
C ARG A 167 17.62 0.88 4.34
N ARG A 168 17.58 0.40 3.09
CA ARG A 168 16.52 -0.50 2.62
C ARG A 168 16.47 -1.78 3.45
N LYS A 169 17.63 -2.42 3.70
CA LYS A 169 17.70 -3.64 4.52
C LYS A 169 17.26 -3.39 5.96
N GLU A 170 17.73 -2.30 6.57
CA GLU A 170 17.35 -1.95 7.95
C GLU A 170 15.84 -1.66 8.10
N ARG A 171 15.20 -1.11 7.07
CA ARG A 171 13.76 -0.85 7.07
C ARG A 171 12.91 -2.11 6.92
N ASP A 172 13.36 -3.06 6.11
CA ASP A 172 12.64 -4.31 5.95
C ASP A 172 12.46 -5.01 7.31
N ASP A 173 13.44 -4.85 8.22
CA ASP A 173 13.37 -5.33 9.60
C ASP A 173 12.54 -4.41 10.53
N GLY A 174 12.54 -3.09 10.29
CA GLY A 174 11.85 -2.11 11.13
C GLY A 174 10.34 -1.93 10.87
N MET A 175 9.85 -2.25 9.67
CA MET A 175 8.44 -2.06 9.30
C MET A 175 7.49 -2.96 10.09
N ASP A 176 7.95 -4.14 10.52
CA ASP A 176 7.10 -5.11 11.23
C ASP A 176 6.45 -4.52 12.48
N GLY A 177 7.17 -3.71 13.25
CA GLY A 177 6.64 -3.07 14.46
C GLY A 177 5.54 -2.04 14.19
N ILE A 178 5.53 -1.39 13.02
CA ILE A 178 4.46 -0.45 12.62
C ILE A 178 3.19 -1.23 12.25
N PHE A 179 3.35 -2.33 11.50
CA PHE A 179 2.22 -3.16 11.07
C PHE A 179 1.59 -3.93 12.23
N GLU A 180 2.37 -4.35 13.24
CA GLU A 180 1.81 -4.90 14.47
C GLU A 180 0.91 -3.90 15.21
N LYS A 181 1.32 -2.62 15.31
CA LYS A 181 0.50 -1.57 15.93
C LYS A 181 -0.79 -1.33 15.15
N TRP A 182 -0.70 -1.31 13.82
CA TRP A 182 -1.87 -1.18 12.95
C TRP A 182 -2.83 -2.37 13.08
N GLY A 183 -2.28 -3.60 13.13
CA GLY A 183 -3.04 -4.82 13.39
C GLY A 183 -3.82 -4.77 14.71
N ARG A 184 -3.20 -4.28 15.79
CA ARG A 184 -3.86 -4.10 17.11
C ARG A 184 -5.05 -3.14 17.03
N VAL A 185 -4.87 -1.94 16.47
CA VAL A 185 -5.95 -0.95 16.33
C VAL A 185 -7.13 -1.52 15.53
N ARG A 186 -6.84 -2.34 14.52
CA ARG A 186 -7.88 -2.95 13.70
C ARG A 186 -8.59 -4.11 14.40
N LEU A 187 -7.88 -4.92 15.19
CA LEU A 187 -8.49 -5.95 16.02
C LEU A 187 -9.49 -5.34 17.01
N ASP A 188 -9.17 -4.19 17.60
CA ASP A 188 -10.09 -3.46 18.48
C ASP A 188 -11.36 -3.01 17.74
N VAL A 189 -11.22 -2.53 16.50
CA VAL A 189 -12.36 -2.16 15.65
C VAL A 189 -13.19 -3.39 15.29
N ILE A 190 -12.56 -4.51 14.91
CA ILE A 190 -13.24 -5.77 14.59
C ILE A 190 -13.98 -6.34 15.81
N ALA A 191 -13.40 -6.25 17.01
CA ALA A 191 -14.04 -6.66 18.25
C ALA A 191 -15.30 -5.84 18.54
N LYS A 192 -15.23 -4.51 18.33
CA LYS A 192 -16.41 -3.63 18.43
C LYS A 192 -17.50 -4.01 17.43
N TRP A 193 -17.13 -4.30 16.18
CA TRP A 193 -18.08 -4.77 15.16
C TRP A 193 -18.71 -6.13 15.51
N HIS A 194 -17.92 -7.08 16.03
CA HIS A 194 -18.46 -8.35 16.53
C HIS A 194 -19.45 -8.17 17.67
N GLY A 195 -19.20 -7.20 18.57
CA GLY A 195 -20.17 -6.83 19.61
C GLY A 195 -21.50 -6.35 19.04
N VAL A 196 -21.46 -5.54 17.97
CA VAL A 196 -22.66 -5.04 17.28
C VAL A 196 -23.42 -6.19 16.59
N PHE A 197 -22.73 -7.05 15.84
CA PHE A 197 -23.37 -8.18 15.15
C PHE A 197 -23.89 -9.25 16.13
N GLY A 198 -23.16 -9.55 17.19
CA GLY A 198 -23.61 -10.49 18.23
C GLY A 198 -24.74 -9.95 19.11
N ALA A 199 -24.94 -8.63 19.17
CA ALA A 199 -26.15 -8.05 19.74
C ALA A 199 -27.37 -8.26 18.82
N TYR A 200 -27.16 -8.21 17.51
CA TYR A 200 -28.18 -8.42 16.48
C TYR A 200 -28.71 -9.87 16.47
N GLU A 201 -27.81 -10.86 16.52
CA GLU A 201 -28.18 -12.29 16.59
C GLU A 201 -28.98 -12.64 17.85
N ARG A 202 -28.72 -11.94 18.97
CA ARG A 202 -29.45 -12.11 20.24
C ARG A 202 -30.83 -11.45 20.25
N THR A 203 -31.03 -10.37 19.50
CA THR A 203 -32.35 -9.74 19.40
C THR A 203 -33.28 -10.46 18.42
N GLU A 204 -32.73 -11.14 17.41
CA GLU A 204 -33.54 -11.95 16.47
C GLU A 204 -33.92 -13.33 17.04
N THR A 205 -33.10 -13.91 17.92
CA THR A 205 -33.42 -15.18 18.61
C THR A 205 -34.29 -15.00 19.87
N GLY A 206 -34.57 -13.75 20.27
CA GLY A 206 -35.23 -13.37 21.51
C GLY A 206 -36.72 -13.00 21.43
N GLN A 207 -37.42 -13.22 20.32
CA GLN A 207 -38.88 -13.13 20.27
C GLN A 207 -39.49 -14.52 20.05
N GLY A 208 -39.55 -15.28 21.14
CA GLY A 208 -40.15 -16.61 21.14
C GLY A 208 -40.38 -17.21 22.52
N THR A 209 -40.53 -16.41 23.59
CA THR A 209 -41.12 -16.90 24.86
C THR A 209 -41.77 -15.75 25.65
N GLY A 210 -43.09 -15.86 25.86
CA GLY A 210 -43.90 -15.09 26.81
C GLY A 210 -44.62 -13.90 26.15
N PHE A 211 -45.94 -13.87 25.96
CA PHE A 211 -47.05 -14.45 26.73
C PHE A 211 -48.07 -15.18 25.86
#